data_AF-A0ABD0NE05-F1
#
_entry.id   AF-A0ABD0NE05-F1
#
_cell.length_a   1.000
_cell.length_b   1.000
_cell.length_c   1.000
_cell.angle_alpha   90.00
_cell.angle_beta   90.00
_cell.angle_gamma   90.00
#
_symmetry.space_group_name_H-M   'P 1'
#
loop_
_entity.id
_entity.type
_entity.pdbx_description
1 polymer ?
#
loop_
_entity_poly.entity_id
_entity_poly.type
_entity_poly.pdbx_seq_one_letter_code
_entity_poly.pdbx_strand_id
1 'polypeptide(L)'
;PVAVVDSFKFLGTNISQDLKWDIHTDSIVKKAQQRLYFLRQLKKFNLPQALMTQFYFAVIESVLKLDIRRLQRTVRTAERIIGVHLPNLQDLYISRVKKRAGNIIQDPSHPGHNL
;
A
#
# COMPACT_ATOMS: atom_id res chain seq x y z
N PRO A 1 8.90 -30.78 19.89
CA PRO A 1 9.94 -29.80 19.46
C PRO A 1 9.40 -28.88 18.37
N VAL A 2 9.48 -27.56 18.55
CA VAL A 2 9.07 -26.58 17.52
C VAL A 2 10.28 -26.35 16.60
N ALA A 3 10.09 -26.53 15.29
CA ALA A 3 11.14 -26.30 14.30
C ALA A 3 11.39 -24.78 14.14
N VAL A 4 12.65 -24.37 14.22
CA VAL A 4 13.07 -22.99 13.93
C VAL A 4 13.23 -22.86 12.42
N VAL A 5 12.66 -21.80 11.84
CA VAL A 5 12.75 -21.48 10.41
C VAL A 5 13.20 -20.04 10.22
N ASP A 6 14.01 -19.80 9.19
CA ASP A 6 14.58 -18.47 8.92
C ASP A 6 13.51 -17.43 8.59
N SER A 7 12.43 -17.84 7.91
CA SER A 7 11.24 -17.03 7.70
C SER A 7 10.02 -17.88 7.42
N PHE A 8 8.84 -17.37 7.74
CA PHE A 8 7.58 -18.00 7.41
C PHE A 8 6.53 -16.97 7.02
N LYS A 9 5.54 -17.40 6.25
CA LYS A 9 4.45 -16.55 5.80
C LYS A 9 3.22 -16.78 6.66
N PHE A 10 2.72 -15.71 7.27
CA PHE A 10 1.53 -15.72 8.10
C PHE A 10 0.57 -14.63 7.64
N LEU A 11 -0.67 -15.02 7.27
CA LEU A 11 -1.73 -14.10 6.81
C LEU A 11 -1.30 -13.14 5.68
N GLY A 12 -0.33 -13.54 4.85
CA GLY A 12 0.18 -12.71 3.76
C GLY A 12 1.40 -11.85 4.12
N THR A 13 1.81 -11.85 5.39
CA THR A 13 3.00 -11.18 5.91
C THR A 13 4.15 -12.17 6.04
N ASN A 14 5.35 -11.78 5.62
CA ASN A 14 6.53 -12.62 5.83
C ASN A 14 7.16 -12.19 7.15
N ILE A 15 7.31 -13.13 8.08
CA ILE A 15 7.92 -12.93 9.39
C ILE A 15 9.26 -13.65 9.34
N SER A 16 10.37 -12.90 9.43
CA SER A 16 11.71 -13.48 9.51
C SER A 16 12.13 -13.70 10.96
N GLN A 17 13.05 -14.63 11.17
CA GLN A 17 13.60 -14.95 12.48
C GLN A 17 14.32 -13.75 13.12
N ASP A 18 14.99 -12.93 12.30
CA ASP A 18 15.66 -11.70 12.74
C ASP A 18 14.70 -10.51 12.89
N LEU A 19 13.39 -10.74 12.70
CA LEU A 19 12.30 -9.76 12.74
C LEU A 19 12.52 -8.55 11.82
N LYS A 20 13.40 -8.68 10.83
CA LYS A 20 13.55 -7.67 9.78
C LYS A 20 12.41 -7.78 8.78
N TRP A 21 12.04 -6.64 8.24
CA TRP A 21 10.93 -6.56 7.29
C TRP A 21 11.37 -6.76 5.84
N ASP A 22 12.66 -6.94 5.56
CA ASP A 22 13.22 -6.95 4.20
C ASP A 22 12.50 -7.94 3.27
N ILE A 23 12.32 -9.20 3.71
CA ILE A 23 11.63 -10.23 2.94
C ILE A 23 10.16 -9.85 2.66
N HIS A 24 9.50 -9.24 3.65
CA HIS A 24 8.13 -8.78 3.49
C HIS A 24 8.03 -7.59 2.53
N THR A 25 8.87 -6.59 2.75
CA THR A 25 8.94 -5.39 1.94
C THR A 25 9.27 -5.70 0.49
N ASP A 26 10.25 -6.57 0.22
CA ASP A 26 10.60 -6.96 -1.15
C ASP A 26 9.43 -7.67 -1.85
N SER A 27 8.69 -8.50 -1.12
CA SER A 27 7.43 -9.09 -1.63
C SER A 27 6.38 -8.02 -1.95
N ILE A 28 6.24 -6.99 -1.12
CA ILE A 28 5.31 -5.87 -1.40
C ILE A 28 5.79 -5.06 -2.62
N VAL A 29 7.09 -4.78 -2.74
CA VAL A 29 7.67 -4.08 -3.90
C VAL A 29 7.38 -4.84 -5.19
N LYS A 30 7.57 -6.16 -5.21
CA LYS A 30 7.25 -7.00 -6.37
C LYS A 30 5.76 -6.92 -6.74
N LYS A 31 4.85 -6.97 -5.75
CA LYS A 31 3.41 -6.77 -5.99
C LYS A 31 3.11 -5.39 -6.59
N ALA A 32 3.70 -4.34 -6.04
CA ALA A 32 3.51 -2.97 -6.54
C ALA A 32 4.01 -2.82 -7.99
N GLN A 33 5.14 -3.43 -8.32
CA GLN A 33 5.68 -3.47 -9.69
C GLN A 33 4.73 -4.19 -10.66
N GLN A 34 4.13 -5.31 -10.26
CA GLN A 34 3.12 -6.01 -11.06
C GLN A 34 1.89 -5.11 -11.30
N ARG A 35 1.43 -4.36 -10.29
CA ARG A 35 0.30 -3.41 -10.49
C ARG A 35 0.68 -2.25 -11.42
N LEU A 36 1.90 -1.74 -11.32
CA LEU A 36 2.42 -0.73 -12.25
C LEU A 36 2.49 -1.25 -13.68
N TYR A 37 2.82 -2.52 -13.89
CA TYR A 37 2.79 -3.11 -15.23
C TYR A 37 1.41 -2.98 -15.86
N PHE A 38 0.34 -3.30 -15.12
CA PHE A 38 -1.03 -3.11 -15.62
C PHE A 38 -1.35 -1.65 -15.89
N LEU A 39 -0.94 -0.72 -15.01
CA LEU A 39 -1.13 0.72 -15.27
C LEU A 39 -0.44 1.18 -16.57
N ARG A 40 0.75 0.65 -16.87
CA ARG A 40 1.43 0.90 -18.17
C ARG A 40 0.64 0.34 -19.34
N GLN A 41 0.03 -0.84 -19.20
CA GLN A 41 -0.84 -1.40 -20.24
C GLN A 41 -2.07 -0.51 -20.46
N LEU A 42 -2.73 -0.03 -19.39
CA LEU A 42 -3.86 0.89 -19.53
C LEU A 42 -3.47 2.15 -20.28
N LYS A 43 -2.30 2.71 -20.00
CA LYS A 43 -1.77 3.86 -20.74
C LYS A 43 -1.52 3.52 -22.21
N LYS A 44 -0.97 2.34 -22.51
CA LYS A 44 -0.72 1.86 -23.89
C LYS A 44 -2.01 1.76 -24.71
N PHE A 45 -3.14 1.42 -24.08
CA PHE A 45 -4.46 1.39 -24.71
C PHE A 45 -5.15 2.76 -24.75
N ASN A 46 -4.45 3.85 -24.42
CA ASN A 46 -4.96 5.22 -24.43
C ASN A 46 -6.22 5.42 -23.57
N LEU A 47 -6.31 4.72 -22.43
CA LEU A 47 -7.43 4.96 -21.53
C LEU A 47 -7.44 6.40 -21.01
N PRO A 48 -8.64 6.97 -20.74
CA PRO A 48 -8.78 8.26 -20.08
C PRO A 48 -7.98 8.34 -18.78
N GLN A 49 -7.36 9.51 -18.54
CA GLN A 49 -6.59 9.79 -17.33
C GLN A 49 -7.39 9.53 -16.05
N ALA A 50 -8.68 9.89 -16.04
CA ALA A 50 -9.57 9.66 -14.91
C ALA A 50 -9.68 8.17 -14.52
N LEU A 51 -9.77 7.26 -15.51
CA LEU A 51 -9.83 5.82 -15.26
C LEU A 51 -8.50 5.29 -14.74
N MET A 52 -7.37 5.76 -15.28
CA MET A 52 -6.06 5.36 -14.77
C MET A 52 -5.81 5.84 -13.33
N THR A 53 -6.30 7.04 -12.99
CA THR A 53 -6.28 7.58 -11.62
C THR A 53 -7.14 6.73 -10.68
N GLN A 54 -8.36 6.37 -11.09
CA GLN A 54 -9.22 5.46 -10.30
C GLN A 54 -8.56 4.09 -10.11
N PHE A 55 -7.94 3.54 -11.16
CA PHE A 55 -7.18 2.30 -11.07
C PHE A 55 -6.04 2.40 -10.05
N TYR A 56 -5.30 3.52 -10.04
CA TYR A 56 -4.25 3.75 -9.06
C TYR A 56 -4.80 3.69 -7.63
N PHE A 57 -5.85 4.45 -7.33
CA PHE A 57 -6.46 4.47 -5.99
C PHE A 57 -7.02 3.10 -5.57
N ALA A 58 -7.66 2.37 -6.49
CA ALA A 58 -8.23 1.07 -6.18
C ALA A 58 -7.16 -0.04 -5.99
N VAL A 59 -6.16 -0.09 -6.88
CA VAL A 59 -5.30 -1.29 -7.05
C VAL A 59 -3.87 -1.08 -6.56
N ILE A 60 -3.30 0.11 -6.76
CA ILE A 60 -1.91 0.39 -6.38
C ILE A 60 -1.87 0.91 -4.95
N GLU A 61 -2.73 1.86 -4.62
CA GLU A 61 -2.80 2.50 -3.30
C GLU A 61 -3.13 1.52 -2.18
N SER A 62 -3.79 0.41 -2.50
CA SER A 62 -4.09 -0.69 -1.57
C SER A 62 -2.84 -1.49 -1.19
N VAL A 63 -1.89 -1.68 -2.11
CA VAL A 63 -0.59 -2.34 -1.85
C VAL A 63 0.33 -1.40 -1.06
N LEU A 64 0.25 -0.10 -1.32
CA LEU A 64 1.01 0.94 -0.62
C LEU A 64 0.65 1.08 0.87
N LYS A 65 -0.52 0.58 1.29
CA LYS A 65 -0.97 0.60 2.71
C LYS A 65 -0.01 -0.13 3.65
N LEU A 66 0.69 -1.14 3.15
CA LEU A 66 1.48 -2.05 3.99
C LEU A 66 2.91 -1.57 4.22
N ASP A 67 3.49 -0.77 3.31
CA ASP A 67 4.88 -0.31 3.46
C ASP A 67 5.17 1.03 2.76
N ILE A 68 5.30 2.08 3.56
CA ILE A 68 5.29 3.48 3.13
C ILE A 68 6.68 3.95 2.67
N ARG A 69 7.77 3.38 3.20
CA ARG A 69 9.11 3.97 3.03
C ARG A 69 9.77 3.58 1.71
N ARG A 70 9.66 2.32 1.28
CA ARG A 70 10.35 1.84 0.06
C ARG A 70 9.53 1.98 -1.22
N LEU A 71 8.24 2.33 -1.14
CA LEU A 71 7.34 2.40 -2.29
C LEU A 71 7.12 3.80 -2.88
N GLN A 72 7.81 4.84 -2.40
CA GLN A 72 7.67 6.20 -2.94
C GLN A 72 8.02 6.28 -4.44
N ARG A 73 8.96 5.43 -4.89
CA ARG A 73 9.30 5.29 -6.32
C ARG A 73 8.12 4.78 -7.16
N THR A 74 7.27 3.95 -6.58
CA THR A 74 6.06 3.43 -7.24
C THR A 74 5.07 4.56 -7.52
N VAL A 75 4.84 5.44 -6.53
CA VAL A 75 3.97 6.61 -6.68
C VAL A 75 4.47 7.54 -7.78
N ARG A 76 5.76 7.90 -7.74
CA ARG A 76 6.38 8.75 -8.78
C ARG A 76 6.30 8.15 -10.17
N THR A 77 6.38 6.81 -10.27
CA THR A 77 6.24 6.12 -11.55
C THR A 77 4.80 6.17 -12.04
N ALA A 78 3.83 5.93 -11.17
CA ALA A 78 2.41 6.05 -11.51
C ALA A 78 2.05 7.48 -11.94
N GLU A 79 2.52 8.50 -11.21
CA GLU A 79 2.35 9.91 -11.53
C GLU A 79 2.87 10.24 -12.94
N ARG A 80 4.07 9.75 -13.30
CA ARG A 80 4.59 9.91 -14.67
C ARG A 80 3.76 9.20 -15.75
N ILE A 81 3.23 8.01 -15.46
CA ILE A 81 2.44 7.25 -16.44
C ILE A 81 1.08 7.94 -16.68
N ILE A 82 0.44 8.39 -15.60
CA ILE A 82 -0.89 9.00 -15.63
C ILE A 82 -0.80 10.44 -16.15
N GLY A 83 0.24 11.18 -15.78
CA GLY A 83 0.39 12.60 -16.08
C GLY A 83 -0.38 13.50 -15.11
N VAL A 84 -0.66 13.03 -13.88
CA VAL A 84 -1.34 13.81 -12.84
C VAL A 84 -0.57 13.76 -11.55
N HIS A 85 -0.59 14.86 -10.79
CA HIS A 85 0.01 14.87 -9.47
C HIS A 85 -0.73 13.88 -8.56
N LEU A 86 0.03 12.94 -7.98
CA LEU A 86 -0.49 11.98 -7.00
C LEU A 86 0.00 12.39 -5.61
N PRO A 87 -0.85 12.27 -4.57
CA PRO A 87 -0.44 12.56 -3.21
C PRO A 87 0.74 11.67 -2.81
N ASN A 88 1.71 12.25 -2.12
CA ASN A 88 2.86 11.49 -1.65
C ASN A 88 2.45 10.48 -0.56
N LEU A 89 3.31 9.49 -0.29
CA LEU A 89 2.98 8.44 0.67
C LEU A 89 2.80 8.92 2.11
N GLN A 90 3.47 10.00 2.51
CA GLN A 90 3.32 10.56 3.86
C GLN A 90 1.96 11.22 4.02
N ASP A 91 1.52 11.99 3.03
CA ASP A 91 0.21 12.64 3.03
C ASP A 91 -0.91 11.59 3.04
N LEU A 92 -0.77 10.55 2.22
CA LEU A 92 -1.68 9.40 2.21
C LEU A 92 -1.72 8.71 3.58
N TYR A 93 -0.57 8.47 4.19
CA TYR A 93 -0.48 7.86 5.52
C TYR A 93 -1.18 8.72 6.58
N ILE A 94 -0.84 10.01 6.66
CA ILE A 94 -1.40 10.94 7.65
C ILE A 94 -2.91 11.06 7.47
N SER A 95 -3.39 11.26 6.24
CA SER A 95 -4.83 11.35 5.93
C SER A 95 -5.58 10.10 6.41
N ARG A 96 -5.00 8.91 6.19
CA ARG A 96 -5.59 7.63 6.61
C ARG A 96 -5.57 7.43 8.11
N VAL A 97 -4.47 7.71 8.79
CA VAL A 97 -4.38 7.61 10.25
C VAL A 97 -5.41 8.52 10.90
N LYS A 98 -5.54 9.76 10.42
CA LYS A 98 -6.58 10.70 10.89
C LYS A 98 -7.99 10.15 10.65
N LYS A 99 -8.27 9.65 9.45
CA LYS A 99 -9.58 9.05 9.14
C LYS A 99 -9.90 7.84 10.03
N ARG A 100 -8.92 6.96 10.25
CA ARG A 100 -9.09 5.78 11.12
C ARG A 100 -9.30 6.20 12.58
N ALA A 101 -8.52 7.16 13.08
CA ALA A 101 -8.69 7.70 14.43
C ALA A 101 -10.08 8.32 14.61
N GLY A 102 -10.54 9.13 13.64
CA GLY A 102 -11.89 9.69 13.65
C GLY A 102 -12.97 8.61 13.68
N ASN A 103 -12.82 7.56 12.85
CA ASN A 103 -13.76 6.43 12.86
C ASN A 103 -13.76 5.68 14.19
N ILE A 104 -12.61 5.51 14.84
CA ILE A 104 -12.48 4.85 16.15
C ILE A 104 -13.17 5.69 17.24
N ILE A 105 -12.97 7.01 17.24
CA ILE A 105 -13.60 7.92 18.20
C ILE A 105 -15.13 7.88 18.05
N GLN A 106 -15.61 7.85 16.81
CA GLN A 106 -17.04 7.82 16.49
C GLN A 106 -17.68 6.42 16.68
N ASP A 107 -16.89 5.38 16.93
CA ASP A 107 -17.39 4.00 17.02
C ASP A 107 -17.94 3.71 18.43
N PRO A 108 -19.27 3.54 18.59
CA PRO A 108 -19.89 3.29 19.89
C PRO A 108 -19.54 1.92 20.47
N SER A 109 -19.05 0.98 19.66
CA SER A 109 -18.59 -0.34 20.10
C SER A 109 -17.13 -0.33 20.58
N HIS A 110 -16.42 0.80 20.41
CA HIS A 110 -15.03 0.89 20.81
C HIS A 110 -14.88 0.86 22.34
N PRO A 111 -13.96 0.06 22.90
CA PRO A 111 -13.78 -0.06 24.36
C PRO A 111 -13.54 1.26 25.09
N GLY A 112 -13.00 2.26 24.39
CA GLY A 112 -12.73 3.61 24.91
C GLY A 112 -13.71 4.69 24.44
N HIS A 113 -14.90 4.37 23.92
CA HIS A 113 -15.84 5.37 23.39
C HIS A 113 -16.40 6.33 24.46
N ASN A 114 -16.52 5.84 25.71
CA ASN A 114 -17.10 6.60 26.84
C ASN A 114 -16.04 7.12 27.83
N LEU A 115 -14.75 7.07 27.46
CA LEU A 115 -13.64 7.62 28.23
C LEU A 115 -13.39 9.08 27.83
#